data_AF-A0A2S6RD02-F1
#
_entry.id   AF-A0A2S6RD02-F1
#
_cell.length_a   1.000
_cell.length_b   1.000
_cell.length_c   1.000
_cell.angle_alpha   90.00
_cell.angle_beta   90.00
_cell.angle_gamma   90.00
#
_symmetry.space_group_name_H-M   'P 1'
#
loop_
_entity.id
_entity.type
_entity.pdbx_description
1 polymer ?
#
loop_
_entity_poly.entity_id
_entity_poly.type
_entity_poly.pdbx_seq_one_letter_code
_entity_poly.pdbx_strand_id
1 'polypeptide(L)' 'MNKEIRDNKPVVALFVTCLVDLFRPSVAFATIKLLESYGYTVVVPKAQSCCGQPAY' A
#
# COMPACT_ATOMS: atom_id res chain seq x y z
N MET A 1 -13.65 -19.62 -4.90
CA MET A 1 -12.37 -18.89 -5.01
C MET A 1 -11.30 -19.91 -5.39
N ASN A 2 -10.79 -19.88 -6.63
CA ASN A 2 -10.01 -20.98 -7.22
C ASN A 2 -8.59 -21.07 -6.63
N LYS A 3 -8.12 -22.31 -6.45
CA LYS A 3 -6.83 -22.66 -5.85
C LYS A 3 -5.62 -22.08 -6.63
N GLU A 4 -5.74 -21.91 -7.95
CA GLU A 4 -4.69 -21.37 -8.84
C GLU A 4 -4.33 -19.89 -8.58
N ILE A 5 -5.24 -19.09 -8.01
CA ILE A 5 -4.94 -17.68 -7.62
C ILE A 5 -4.03 -17.64 -6.37
N ARG A 6 -3.99 -18.71 -5.56
CA ARG A 6 -3.27 -18.73 -4.28
C ARG A 6 -1.76 -18.86 -4.42
N ASP A 7 -1.26 -19.41 -5.53
CA ASP A 7 0.15 -19.78 -5.67
C ASP A 7 1.04 -18.63 -6.16
N ASN A 8 0.46 -17.51 -6.61
CA ASN A 8 1.22 -16.31 -6.93
C ASN A 8 0.45 -15.04 -6.53
N LYS A 9 0.59 -14.64 -5.25
CA LYS A 9 -0.03 -13.41 -4.75
C LYS A 9 0.51 -12.20 -5.53
N PRO A 10 -0.32 -11.42 -6.23
CA PRO A 10 0.14 -10.22 -6.92
C PRO A 10 0.75 -9.22 -5.92
N VAL A 11 1.86 -8.60 -6.32
CA VAL A 11 2.62 -7.66 -5.48
C VAL A 11 2.20 -6.22 -5.79
N VAL A 12 1.91 -5.44 -4.74
CA VAL A 12 1.58 -4.02 -4.83
C VAL A 12 2.63 -3.22 -4.08
N ALA A 13 3.24 -2.24 -4.74
CA ALA A 13 4.07 -1.23 -4.10
C ALA A 13 3.18 -0.08 -3.59
N LEU A 14 2.99 0.03 -2.28
CA LEU A 14 2.19 1.09 -1.67
C LEU A 14 3.05 2.32 -1.44
N PHE A 15 2.78 3.38 -2.19
CA PHE A 15 3.39 4.69 -2.00
C PHE A 15 2.66 5.47 -0.90
N VAL A 16 3.15 5.37 0.34
CA VAL A 16 2.65 6.14 1.48
C VAL A 16 3.17 7.58 1.41
N THR A 17 2.29 8.55 1.14
CA THR A 17 2.72 9.96 1.03
C THR A 17 3.11 10.53 2.40
N CYS A 18 3.93 11.58 2.41
CA CYS A 18 4.31 12.27 3.65
C CYS A 18 3.10 12.78 4.43
N LEU A 19 2.04 13.24 3.74
CA LEU A 19 0.83 13.71 4.39
C LEU A 19 0.05 12.58 5.07
N VAL A 20 -0.06 11.42 4.43
CA VAL A 20 -0.72 10.27 5.05
C VAL A 20 0.06 9.81 6.28
N ASP A 21 1.39 9.71 6.16
CA ASP A 21 2.24 9.28 7.26
C ASP A 21 2.18 10.23 8.47
N LEU A 22 2.24 11.55 8.22
CA LEU A 22 2.26 12.57 9.27
C LEU A 22 0.87 12.85 9.89
N PHE A 23 -0.19 12.88 9.08
CA PHE A 23 -1.50 13.36 9.55
C PHE A 23 -2.53 12.25 9.76
N ARG A 24 -2.49 11.17 8.96
CA ARG A 24 -3.52 10.12 8.96
C ARG A 24 -2.92 8.72 8.73
N PRO A 25 -1.99 8.25 9.58
CA PRO A 25 -1.30 6.97 9.39
C PRO A 25 -2.26 5.77 9.36
N SER A 26 -3.41 5.87 10.04
CA SER A 26 -4.47 4.83 10.00
C SER A 26 -4.98 4.52 8.60
N VAL A 27 -4.92 5.47 7.67
CA VAL A 27 -5.31 5.27 6.27
C VAL A 27 -4.35 4.31 5.57
N ALA A 28 -3.03 4.47 5.77
CA ALA A 28 -2.04 3.55 5.20
C ALA A 28 -2.25 2.12 5.73
N PHE A 29 -2.43 1.96 7.05
CA PHE A 29 -2.68 0.65 7.65
C PHE A 29 -3.99 0.01 7.19
N ALA A 30 -5.05 0.80 7.03
CA ALA A 30 -6.33 0.30 6.50
C ALA A 30 -6.19 -0.20 5.05
N THR A 31 -5.46 0.54 4.21
CA THR A 31 -5.16 0.15 2.83
C THR A 31 -4.37 -1.16 2.77
N ILE A 32 -3.35 -1.32 3.62
CA ILE A 32 -2.57 -2.56 3.72
C ILE A 32 -3.49 -3.74 4.09
N LYS A 33 -4.27 -3.61 5.17
CA LYS A 33 -5.19 -4.66 5.64
C LYS A 33 -6.20 -5.05 4.56
N LEU A 34 -6.75 -4.07 3.85
CA LEU A 34 -7.67 -4.31 2.74
C LEU A 34 -7.00 -5.13 1.65
N LEU A 35 -5.87 -4.68 1.12
CA LEU A 35 -5.14 -5.38 0.05
C LEU A 35 -4.72 -6.80 0.45
N GLU A 36 -4.19 -6.97 1.67
CA GLU A 36 -3.81 -8.29 2.18
C GLU A 36 -5.02 -9.23 2.30
N SER A 37 -6.18 -8.72 2.72
CA SER A 37 -7.41 -9.52 2.81
C SER A 37 -7.93 -10.00 1.45
N TYR A 38 -7.61 -9.28 0.37
CA TYR A 38 -7.91 -9.65 -1.01
C TYR A 38 -6.83 -10.52 -1.66
N GLY A 39 -5.79 -10.91 -0.91
CA GLY A 39 -4.75 -11.83 -1.37
C GLY A 39 -3.55 -11.17 -2.05
N TYR A 40 -3.38 -9.86 -1.92
CA TYR A 40 -2.18 -9.18 -2.40
C TYR A 40 -1.02 -9.28 -1.39
N THR A 41 0.20 -9.19 -1.90
CA THR A 41 1.40 -8.92 -1.09
C THR A 41 1.71 -7.43 -1.19
N VAL A 42 1.68 -6.71 -0.07
CA VAL A 42 1.94 -5.26 -0.05
C VAL A 42 3.38 -4.99 0.36
N VAL A 43 4.07 -4.16 -0.42
CA VAL A 43 5.43 -3.68 -0.13
C VAL A 43 5.39 -2.17 -0.01
N VAL A 44 5.96 -1.61 1.05
CA VAL A 44 6.17 -0.16 1.17
C VAL A 44 7.64 0.14 0.84
N PRO A 45 7.94 0.78 -0.30
CA PRO A 45 9.33 1.10 -0.67
C PRO A 45 9.97 2.01 0.37
N LYS A 46 11.21 1.73 0.81
CA LYS A 46 11.91 2.58 1.78
C LYS A 46 12.32 3.95 1.22
N ALA A 47 12.58 4.01 -0.08
CA ALA A 47 13.08 5.20 -0.77
C ALA A 47 11.95 5.90 -1.54
N GLN A 48 11.01 6.51 -0.82
CA GLN A 48 9.95 7.31 -1.43
C GLN A 48 10.42 8.77 -1.57
N SER A 49 10.31 9.32 -2.78
CA SER A 49 10.54 10.74 -3.02
C SER A 49 9.29 11.58 -2.71
N CYS A 50 9.47 12.89 -2.52
CA CYS A 50 8.34 13.80 -2.36
C CYS A 50 7.49 13.82 -3.65
N CYS A 51 6.18 13.65 -3.49
CA CYS A 51 5.22 13.75 -4.60
C CYS A 51 4.79 15.19 -4.92
N GLY A 52 5.18 16.17 -4.11
CA GLY A 52 4.81 17.58 -4.30
C GLY A 52 3.53 18.04 -3.59
N GLN A 53 2.80 17.13 -2.94
CA GLN A 53 1.59 17.50 -2.18
C GLN A 53 1.92 18.43 -1.00
N PRO A 54 1.05 19.41 -0.69
CA PRO A 54 -0.26 19.70 -1.30
C PRO A 54 -0.20 20.66 -2.50
N ALA A 55 1.00 21.09 -2.88
CA ALA A 55 1.19 22.16 -3.86
C ALA A 55 0.98 21.70 -5.32
N TYR A 56 1.03 20.40 -5.58
CA TYR A 56 0.79 19.75 -6.87
C TYR A 56 -0.36 18.75 -6.77
#